data_AF-A0AA89AX22-F1
#
_entry.id   AF-A0AA89AX22-F1
#
_cell.length_a   1.000
_cell.length_b   1.000
_cell.length_c   1.000
_cell.angle_alpha   90.00
_cell.angle_beta   90.00
_cell.angle_gamma   90.00
#
_symmetry.space_group_name_H-M   'P 1'
#
loop_
_entity.id
_entity.type
_entity.pdbx_description
1 polymer ?
#
loop_
_entity_poly.entity_id
_entity_poly.type
_entity_poly.pdbx_seq_one_letter_code
_entity_poly.pdbx_strand_id
1 'polypeptide(L)'
;MGVDVQLLNGERESTAAMASMLIHRSYIHVFLSSFFVFTFCNLPFSALASTVLGNETDHLALLSFRAELTSQEPNQIMASWNESTHFSDWSMELSGSLSPAIGNLSFLREVSLFNNDFTGKIPSEIGRLSRLRSLVLANNSFSGEVPANISGSLNLVKLDLAGNHLVGNIPMEFQSLSKLQLLFLYSNNLTGEIPRFLGNLSDLRRISALENKFYGNLPDTLGRLTNLTFIGFSANKLSGTLPLSIFNMSALTNVDLRLI
;
A
#
# COMPACT_ATOMS: atom_id res chain seq x y z
N MET A 1 34.54 5.62 37.06
CA MET A 1 33.14 6.09 37.08
C MET A 1 32.80 6.58 35.68
N GLY A 2 32.42 5.65 34.80
CA GLY A 2 31.91 5.98 33.47
C GLY A 2 30.53 5.35 33.39
N VAL A 3 29.49 6.17 33.43
CA VAL A 3 28.12 5.71 33.25
C VAL A 3 27.87 5.66 31.74
N ASP A 4 27.35 4.52 31.31
CA ASP A 4 27.15 4.11 29.92
C ASP A 4 26.33 5.12 29.10
N VAL A 5 26.98 5.81 28.16
CA VAL A 5 26.33 6.72 27.20
C VAL A 5 25.62 5.94 26.08
N GLN A 6 25.89 4.63 25.93
CA GLN A 6 25.27 3.80 24.90
C GLN A 6 23.83 3.36 25.24
N LEU A 7 23.48 3.23 26.52
CA LEU A 7 22.12 2.87 26.93
C LEU A 7 21.12 4.02 26.73
N LEU A 8 21.56 5.27 26.93
CA LEU A 8 20.70 6.45 26.76
C LEU A 8 20.34 6.77 25.30
N ASN A 9 21.18 6.36 24.33
CA ASN A 9 20.87 6.55 22.91
C ASN A 9 19.89 5.50 22.36
N GLY A 10 19.96 4.25 22.85
CA GLY A 10 19.01 3.19 22.49
C GLY A 10 17.58 3.47 22.99
N GLU A 11 17.43 4.08 24.17
CA GLU A 11 16.12 4.49 24.69
C GLU A 11 15.53 5.70 23.95
N ARG A 12 16.36 6.60 23.41
CA ARG A 12 15.91 7.73 22.59
C ARG A 12 15.45 7.31 21.19
N GLU A 13 16.11 6.33 20.57
CA GLU A 13 15.66 5.78 19.27
C GLU A 13 14.39 4.93 19.43
N SER A 14 14.28 4.18 20.53
CA SER A 14 13.06 3.43 20.89
C SER A 14 11.87 4.36 21.12
N THR A 15 12.05 5.46 21.84
CA THR A 15 10.96 6.44 22.10
C THR A 15 10.59 7.25 20.85
N ALA A 16 11.53 7.54 19.94
CA ALA A 16 11.23 8.14 18.64
C ALA A 16 10.51 7.17 17.69
N ALA A 17 10.85 5.88 17.72
CA ALA A 17 10.15 4.82 16.98
C ALA A 17 8.75 4.56 17.55
N MET A 18 8.58 4.59 18.88
CA MET A 18 7.28 4.50 19.54
C MET A 18 6.42 5.74 19.31
N ALA A 19 7.01 6.95 19.28
CA ALA A 19 6.31 8.17 18.90
C ALA A 19 5.90 8.16 17.42
N SER A 20 6.74 7.66 16.51
CA SER A 20 6.40 7.42 15.10
C SER A 20 5.29 6.39 14.95
N MET A 21 5.30 5.30 15.73
CA MET A 21 4.23 4.29 15.81
C MET A 21 2.90 4.88 16.35
N LEU A 22 2.95 5.77 17.35
CA LEU A 22 1.77 6.44 17.89
C LEU A 22 1.21 7.51 16.93
N ILE A 23 2.09 8.21 16.21
CA ILE A 23 1.70 9.17 15.16
C ILE A 23 1.10 8.40 13.96
N HIS A 24 1.58 7.21 13.61
CA HIS A 24 0.97 6.36 12.56
C HIS A 24 -0.34 5.68 13.01
N ARG A 25 -0.48 5.30 14.29
CA ARG A 25 -1.76 4.87 14.86
C ARG A 25 -2.84 5.95 14.80
N SER A 26 -2.45 7.22 14.76
CA SER A 26 -3.37 8.35 14.62
C SER A 26 -3.92 8.51 13.18
N TYR A 27 -3.22 8.00 12.16
CA TYR A 27 -3.72 7.99 10.76
C TYR A 27 -4.68 6.82 10.47
N ILE A 28 -4.60 5.74 11.26
CA ILE A 28 -5.53 4.59 11.19
C ILE A 28 -6.97 5.01 11.55
N HIS A 29 -7.16 6.13 12.27
CA HIS A 29 -8.47 6.61 12.70
C HIS A 29 -9.30 7.34 11.63
N VAL A 30 -8.76 7.70 10.45
CA VAL A 30 -9.44 8.65 9.54
C VAL A 30 -10.11 8.02 8.30
N PHE A 31 -9.75 6.82 7.85
CA PHE A 31 -10.27 6.33 6.55
C PHE A 31 -11.39 5.29 6.58
N LEU A 32 -11.65 4.63 7.71
CA LEU A 32 -12.91 3.89 7.91
C LEU A 32 -14.01 4.74 8.56
N SER A 33 -13.66 5.91 9.13
CA SER A 33 -14.62 6.83 9.75
C SER A 33 -15.25 7.82 8.76
N SER A 34 -14.58 8.15 7.65
CA SER A 34 -15.07 9.21 6.74
C SER A 34 -16.21 8.79 5.82
N PHE A 35 -16.55 7.50 5.73
CA PHE A 35 -17.75 7.03 5.01
C PHE A 35 -18.92 6.68 5.94
N PHE A 36 -18.72 6.72 7.26
CA PHE A 36 -19.74 6.38 8.25
C PHE A 36 -20.40 7.59 8.94
N VAL A 37 -19.91 8.82 8.72
CA VAL A 37 -20.33 10.01 9.51
C VAL A 37 -21.36 10.93 8.83
N PHE A 38 -21.91 10.59 7.65
CA PHE A 38 -23.01 11.38 7.08
C PHE A 38 -24.15 10.50 6.58
N THR A 39 -24.93 9.94 7.51
CA THR A 39 -26.42 9.96 7.52
C THR A 39 -27.00 9.00 8.56
N PHE A 40 -26.65 9.09 9.86
CA PHE A 40 -27.52 8.54 10.91
C PHE A 40 -27.37 9.34 12.20
N CYS A 41 -27.92 10.55 12.20
CA CYS A 41 -28.41 11.17 13.42
C CYS A 41 -29.79 11.78 13.13
N ASN A 42 -30.81 11.04 13.56
CA ASN A 42 -32.14 11.49 13.94
C ASN A 42 -32.95 12.27 12.91
N LEU A 43 -33.81 11.58 12.14
CA LEU A 43 -35.20 11.99 11.89
C LEU A 43 -36.03 10.73 11.52
N PRO A 44 -37.31 10.66 11.93
CA PRO A 44 -38.14 9.48 11.73
C PRO A 44 -38.55 9.30 10.28
N PHE A 45 -38.80 8.03 9.97
CA PHE A 45 -39.17 7.45 8.69
C PHE A 45 -40.50 8.01 8.15
N SER A 46 -40.47 9.15 7.48
CA SER A 46 -41.44 9.51 6.43
C SER A 46 -41.07 10.84 5.79
N ALA A 47 -41.06 10.87 4.46
CA ALA A 47 -40.83 12.02 3.57
C ALA A 47 -39.36 12.37 3.29
N LEU A 48 -38.79 11.74 2.26
CA LEU A 48 -38.25 12.41 1.08
C LEU A 48 -37.83 11.35 0.05
N ALA A 49 -38.81 10.90 -0.72
CA ALA A 49 -38.56 10.27 -2.01
C ALA A 49 -38.01 11.34 -2.96
N SER A 50 -36.68 11.39 -3.11
CA SER A 50 -35.94 11.79 -4.32
C SER A 50 -34.52 12.19 -3.92
N THR A 51 -33.53 11.30 -4.02
CA THR A 51 -32.10 11.63 -4.30
C THR A 51 -31.10 10.47 -4.18
N VAL A 52 -31.45 9.29 -3.65
CA VAL A 52 -30.43 8.26 -3.33
C VAL A 52 -30.64 6.97 -4.12
N LEU A 53 -30.10 6.89 -5.33
CA LEU A 53 -30.11 5.67 -6.17
C LEU A 53 -28.73 4.98 -6.26
N GLY A 54 -27.74 5.41 -5.48
CA GLY A 54 -26.37 4.86 -5.50
C GLY A 54 -25.92 4.08 -4.27
N ASN A 55 -26.69 4.08 -3.17
CA ASN A 55 -26.18 3.65 -1.85
C ASN A 55 -26.42 2.15 -1.55
N GLU A 56 -27.42 1.53 -2.19
CA GLU A 56 -27.77 0.13 -1.90
C GLU A 56 -26.74 -0.86 -2.44
N THR A 57 -26.22 -0.64 -3.65
CA THR A 57 -25.25 -1.54 -4.29
C THR A 57 -23.91 -1.58 -3.55
N ASP A 58 -23.42 -0.42 -3.12
CA ASP A 58 -22.15 -0.28 -2.40
C ASP A 58 -22.25 -0.91 -0.99
N HIS A 59 -23.37 -0.70 -0.31
CA HIS A 59 -23.65 -1.32 0.99
C HIS A 59 -23.73 -2.85 0.88
N LEU A 60 -24.40 -3.39 -0.14
CA LEU A 60 -24.47 -4.83 -0.38
C LEU A 60 -23.10 -5.43 -0.72
N ALA A 61 -22.27 -4.72 -1.49
CA ALA A 61 -20.92 -5.16 -1.80
C ALA A 61 -20.03 -5.21 -0.54
N LEU A 62 -20.13 -4.21 0.34
CA LEU A 62 -19.44 -4.23 1.64
C LEU A 62 -19.91 -5.38 2.54
N LEU A 63 -21.21 -5.65 2.60
CA LEU A 63 -21.76 -6.79 3.35
C LEU A 63 -21.30 -8.12 2.80
N SER A 64 -21.24 -8.28 1.47
CA SER A 64 -20.70 -9.49 0.83
C SER A 64 -19.21 -9.68 1.15
N PHE A 65 -18.43 -8.60 1.09
CA PHE A 65 -17.00 -8.64 1.39
C PHE A 65 -16.75 -8.99 2.87
N ARG A 66 -17.52 -8.40 3.78
CA ARG A 66 -17.50 -8.75 5.21
C ARG A 66 -17.89 -10.22 5.44
N ALA A 67 -18.96 -10.69 4.80
CA ALA A 67 -19.42 -12.07 4.94
C ALA A 67 -18.36 -13.06 4.44
N GLU A 68 -17.67 -12.76 3.34
CA GLU A 68 -16.58 -13.57 2.81
C GLU A 68 -15.40 -13.66 3.79
N LEU A 69 -14.95 -12.52 4.34
CA LEU A 69 -13.89 -12.49 5.36
C LEU A 69 -14.27 -13.29 6.60
N THR A 70 -15.55 -13.23 7.00
CA THR A 70 -16.08 -13.94 8.17
C THR A 70 -16.25 -15.44 7.90
N SER A 71 -16.50 -15.83 6.65
CA SER A 71 -16.71 -17.23 6.25
C SER A 71 -15.43 -18.07 6.25
N GLN A 72 -14.27 -17.43 6.10
CA GLN A 72 -12.98 -18.12 6.13
C GLN A 72 -12.48 -18.41 7.55
N GLU A 73 -12.96 -17.68 8.58
CA GLU A 73 -12.54 -17.80 9.99
C GLU A 73 -13.71 -17.49 10.97
N PRO A 74 -14.62 -18.44 11.26
CA PRO A 74 -15.81 -18.15 12.07
C PRO A 74 -15.54 -17.79 13.53
N ASN A 75 -14.40 -18.19 14.10
CA ASN A 75 -14.24 -18.28 15.56
C ASN A 75 -13.30 -17.24 16.19
N GLN A 76 -12.53 -16.47 15.40
CA GLN A 76 -11.68 -15.40 15.95
C GLN A 76 -12.25 -13.99 15.70
N ILE A 77 -12.90 -13.77 14.56
CA ILE A 77 -13.48 -12.46 14.19
C ILE A 77 -14.74 -12.13 15.03
N MET A 78 -15.50 -13.16 15.42
CA MET A 78 -16.79 -13.02 16.13
C MET A 78 -16.67 -12.53 17.59
N ALA A 79 -15.50 -12.65 18.24
CA ALA A 79 -15.36 -12.27 19.64
C ALA A 79 -15.16 -10.75 19.84
N SER A 80 -14.51 -10.07 18.89
CA SER A 80 -14.22 -8.63 18.98
C SER A 80 -15.24 -7.74 18.27
N TRP A 81 -16.07 -8.31 17.37
CA TRP A 81 -17.12 -7.61 16.63
C TRP A 81 -18.50 -7.79 17.29
N ASN A 82 -18.61 -7.39 18.56
CA ASN A 82 -19.90 -7.31 19.26
C ASN A 82 -20.35 -5.83 19.30
N GLU A 83 -21.65 -5.54 19.23
CA GLU A 83 -22.21 -4.18 19.33
C GLU A 83 -21.86 -3.48 20.67
N SER A 84 -21.24 -4.20 21.59
CA SER A 84 -20.81 -3.75 22.92
C SER A 84 -19.33 -3.33 23.01
N THR A 85 -18.51 -3.55 21.98
CA THR A 85 -17.07 -3.24 22.04
C THR A 85 -16.75 -1.92 21.34
N HIS A 86 -15.99 -1.05 22.02
CA HIS A 86 -15.53 0.22 21.46
C HIS A 86 -14.61 -0.07 20.25
N PHE A 87 -14.77 0.68 19.15
CA PHE A 87 -14.03 0.49 17.88
C PHE A 87 -12.49 0.46 18.04
N SER A 88 -11.96 0.99 19.15
CA SER A 88 -10.54 0.99 19.52
C SER A 88 -10.01 -0.34 20.04
N ASP A 89 -10.86 -1.31 20.39
CA ASP A 89 -10.49 -2.63 20.93
C ASP A 89 -10.53 -3.75 19.87
N TRP A 90 -10.75 -3.40 18.60
CA TRP A 90 -10.66 -4.38 17.52
C TRP A 90 -9.20 -4.72 17.25
N SER A 91 -8.67 -5.76 17.90
CA SER A 91 -7.46 -6.45 17.43
C SER A 91 -7.84 -7.21 16.16
N MET A 92 -7.68 -6.58 15.02
CA MET A 92 -7.98 -7.18 13.72
C MET A 92 -6.72 -7.92 13.25
N GLU A 93 -6.46 -9.11 13.77
CA GLU A 93 -5.61 -10.08 13.05
C GLU A 93 -6.43 -10.51 11.82
N LEU A 94 -6.48 -9.65 10.79
CA LEU A 94 -7.13 -9.99 9.52
C LEU A 94 -6.21 -10.96 8.79
N SER A 95 -6.65 -12.20 8.70
CA SER A 95 -5.94 -13.29 8.04
C SER A 95 -6.77 -13.82 6.85
N GLY A 96 -6.22 -14.78 6.12
CA GLY A 96 -6.87 -15.36 4.94
C GLY A 96 -6.51 -14.64 3.64
N SER A 97 -7.30 -14.86 2.59
CA SER A 97 -6.99 -14.32 1.25
C SER A 97 -7.82 -13.09 0.91
N LEU A 98 -7.24 -12.15 0.15
CA LEU A 98 -7.98 -10.98 -0.30
C LEU A 98 -9.00 -11.38 -1.39
N SER A 99 -10.29 -11.30 -1.04
CA SER A 99 -11.37 -11.70 -1.94
C SER A 99 -11.42 -10.86 -3.23
N PRO A 100 -11.60 -11.49 -4.41
CA PRO A 100 -11.90 -10.81 -5.68
C PRO A 100 -13.08 -9.84 -5.63
N ALA A 101 -14.02 -10.03 -4.69
CA ALA A 101 -15.18 -9.17 -4.50
C ALA A 101 -14.79 -7.71 -4.19
N ILE A 102 -13.56 -7.45 -3.74
CA ILE A 102 -13.04 -6.09 -3.55
C ILE A 102 -13.20 -5.24 -4.83
N GLY A 103 -13.08 -5.84 -6.02
CA GLY A 103 -13.26 -5.14 -7.29
C GLY A 103 -14.66 -4.60 -7.55
N ASN A 104 -15.67 -5.04 -6.78
CA ASN A 104 -17.03 -4.51 -6.86
C ASN A 104 -17.21 -3.20 -6.09
N LEU A 105 -16.27 -2.87 -5.19
CA LEU A 105 -16.28 -1.65 -4.37
C LEU A 105 -15.74 -0.45 -5.16
N SER A 106 -16.30 -0.20 -6.35
CA SER A 106 -15.80 0.76 -7.34
C SER A 106 -15.73 2.22 -6.84
N PHE A 107 -16.39 2.53 -5.73
CA PHE A 107 -16.34 3.83 -5.06
C PHE A 107 -15.05 4.07 -4.27
N LEU A 108 -14.28 3.01 -3.94
CA LEU A 108 -13.09 3.10 -3.10
C LEU A 108 -12.03 4.01 -3.72
N ARG A 109 -11.50 4.90 -2.88
CA ARG A 109 -10.36 5.76 -3.20
C ARG A 109 -9.10 5.33 -2.48
N GLU A 110 -9.24 4.64 -1.36
CA GLU A 110 -8.12 4.18 -0.56
C GLU A 110 -8.42 2.77 -0.07
N VAL A 111 -7.43 1.89 -0.21
CA VAL A 111 -7.45 0.53 0.34
C VAL A 111 -6.16 0.40 1.14
N SER A 112 -6.31 0.19 2.45
CA SER A 112 -5.17 -0.03 3.35
C SER A 112 -5.42 -1.26 4.19
N LEU A 113 -4.61 -2.29 3.97
CA LEU A 113 -4.56 -3.55 4.73
C LEU A 113 -3.19 -3.73 5.38
N PHE A 114 -2.49 -2.63 5.63
CA PHE A 114 -1.14 -2.63 6.21
C PHE A 114 -1.05 -3.44 7.51
N ASN A 115 -0.01 -4.26 7.62
CA ASN A 115 0.36 -4.96 8.85
C ASN A 115 -0.72 -5.91 9.36
N ASN A 116 -1.04 -6.91 8.53
CA ASN A 116 -2.01 -7.98 8.78
C ASN A 116 -1.43 -9.33 8.30
N ASP A 117 -2.19 -10.41 8.40
CA ASP A 117 -1.79 -11.77 8.01
C ASP A 117 -2.46 -12.22 6.70
N PHE A 118 -2.72 -11.31 5.76
CA PHE A 118 -3.29 -11.69 4.47
C PHE A 118 -2.30 -12.56 3.67
N THR A 119 -2.79 -13.64 3.09
CA THR A 119 -2.06 -14.64 2.32
C THR A 119 -2.63 -14.76 0.90
N GLY A 120 -2.06 -15.64 0.08
CA GLY A 120 -2.52 -15.87 -1.29
C GLY A 120 -2.12 -14.75 -2.24
N LYS A 121 -2.80 -14.65 -3.38
CA LYS A 121 -2.49 -13.66 -4.43
C LYS A 121 -3.27 -12.38 -4.24
N ILE A 122 -2.73 -11.27 -4.73
CA ILE A 122 -3.50 -10.04 -4.92
C ILE A 122 -4.48 -10.29 -6.08
N PRO A 123 -5.81 -10.16 -5.90
CA PRO A 123 -6.79 -10.41 -6.95
C PRO A 123 -6.66 -9.39 -8.09
N SER A 124 -6.79 -9.85 -9.33
CA SER A 124 -6.70 -8.99 -10.52
C SER A 124 -7.87 -8.00 -10.60
N GLU A 125 -9.00 -8.32 -9.94
CA GLU A 125 -10.19 -7.50 -9.81
C GLU A 125 -9.93 -6.16 -9.13
N ILE A 126 -8.81 -5.99 -8.41
CA ILE A 126 -8.40 -4.69 -7.86
C ILE A 126 -8.24 -3.62 -8.96
N GLY A 127 -7.98 -4.05 -10.19
CA GLY A 127 -7.96 -3.18 -11.37
C GLY A 127 -9.30 -2.52 -11.72
N ARG A 128 -10.42 -3.02 -11.18
CA ARG A 128 -11.76 -2.42 -11.39
C ARG A 128 -11.99 -1.18 -10.53
N LEU A 129 -11.13 -0.91 -9.55
CA LEU A 129 -11.22 0.24 -8.65
C LEU A 129 -10.73 1.52 -9.32
N SER A 130 -11.44 2.00 -10.35
CA SER A 130 -11.03 3.14 -11.18
C SER A 130 -10.85 4.47 -10.41
N ARG A 131 -11.43 4.58 -9.21
CA ARG A 131 -11.32 5.75 -8.32
C ARG A 131 -10.17 5.65 -7.32
N LEU A 132 -9.46 4.51 -7.27
CA LEU A 132 -8.41 4.25 -6.31
C LEU A 132 -7.24 5.22 -6.50
N ARG A 133 -6.79 5.78 -5.39
CA ARG A 133 -5.67 6.72 -5.25
C ARG A 133 -4.56 6.16 -4.37
N SER A 134 -4.91 5.35 -3.37
CA SER A 134 -3.94 4.74 -2.47
C SER A 134 -4.23 3.26 -2.31
N LEU A 135 -3.25 2.42 -2.62
CA LEU A 135 -3.28 0.98 -2.37
C LEU A 135 -2.10 0.62 -1.47
N VAL A 136 -2.40 0.23 -0.24
CA VAL A 136 -1.41 -0.14 0.78
C VAL A 136 -1.70 -1.56 1.25
N LEU A 137 -0.89 -2.51 0.81
CA LEU A 137 -0.95 -3.93 1.17
C LEU A 137 0.33 -4.39 1.90
N ALA A 138 1.13 -3.42 2.36
CA ALA A 138 2.43 -3.70 2.93
C ALA A 138 2.37 -4.47 4.26
N ASN A 139 3.43 -5.22 4.58
CA ASN A 139 3.57 -6.07 5.75
C ASN A 139 2.42 -7.08 5.85
N ASN A 140 2.36 -7.98 4.88
CA ASN A 140 1.44 -9.12 4.84
C ASN A 140 2.21 -10.34 4.31
N SER A 141 1.49 -11.42 4.01
CA SER A 141 2.02 -12.64 3.41
C SER A 141 1.53 -12.85 1.97
N PHE A 142 1.21 -11.78 1.22
CA PHE A 142 0.81 -11.90 -0.19
C PHE A 142 1.92 -12.54 -1.03
N SER A 143 1.52 -13.40 -1.96
CA SER A 143 2.39 -14.22 -2.79
C SER A 143 1.95 -14.20 -4.25
N GLY A 144 2.73 -14.79 -5.14
CA GLY A 144 2.48 -14.73 -6.58
C GLY A 144 2.93 -13.40 -7.19
N GLU A 145 2.53 -13.16 -8.44
CA GLU A 145 2.96 -11.98 -9.20
C GLU A 145 2.13 -10.74 -8.83
N VAL A 146 2.72 -9.57 -9.02
CA VAL A 146 2.00 -8.29 -8.95
C VAL A 146 1.01 -8.23 -10.12
N PRO A 147 -0.31 -8.13 -9.88
CA PRO A 147 -1.28 -8.15 -10.96
C PRO A 147 -1.17 -6.90 -11.83
N ALA A 148 -0.90 -7.09 -13.13
CA ALA A 148 -0.84 -6.02 -14.12
C ALA A 148 -2.12 -5.17 -14.15
N ASN A 149 -3.27 -5.77 -13.78
CA ASN A 149 -4.56 -5.11 -13.71
C ASN A 149 -4.61 -3.91 -12.74
N ILE A 150 -3.69 -3.76 -11.77
CA ILE A 150 -3.58 -2.54 -10.95
C ILE A 150 -3.50 -1.28 -11.84
N SER A 151 -2.96 -1.40 -13.05
CA SER A 151 -2.93 -0.35 -14.09
C SER A 151 -4.32 0.20 -14.49
N GLY A 152 -5.42 -0.49 -14.18
CA GLY A 152 -6.79 0.01 -14.36
C GLY A 152 -7.15 1.14 -13.39
N SER A 153 -6.42 1.26 -12.27
CA SER A 153 -6.55 2.36 -11.31
C SER A 153 -5.73 3.58 -11.76
N LEU A 154 -6.13 4.23 -12.86
CA LEU A 154 -5.38 5.35 -13.45
C LEU A 154 -5.22 6.58 -12.54
N ASN A 155 -5.96 6.63 -11.43
CA ASN A 155 -5.86 7.69 -10.42
C ASN A 155 -4.89 7.36 -9.27
N LEU A 156 -4.19 6.23 -9.35
CA LEU A 156 -3.31 5.75 -8.28
C LEU A 156 -2.12 6.69 -8.08
N VAL A 157 -1.96 7.16 -6.84
CA VAL A 157 -0.91 8.06 -6.36
C VAL A 157 0.08 7.30 -5.49
N LYS A 158 -0.39 6.36 -4.67
CA LYS A 158 0.42 5.52 -3.79
C LYS A 158 0.16 4.04 -4.06
N LEU A 159 1.24 3.30 -4.34
CA LEU A 159 1.25 1.86 -4.37
C LEU A 159 2.32 1.35 -3.41
N ASP A 160 1.89 0.63 -2.38
CA ASP A 160 2.74 0.14 -1.31
C ASP A 160 2.48 -1.35 -1.08
N LEU A 161 3.38 -2.18 -1.60
CA LEU A 161 3.33 -3.65 -1.57
C LEU A 161 4.50 -4.22 -0.77
N ALA A 162 5.19 -3.40 0.00
CA ALA A 162 6.42 -3.77 0.68
C ALA A 162 6.22 -4.85 1.76
N GLY A 163 7.25 -5.63 2.08
CA GLY A 163 7.17 -6.65 3.13
C GLY A 163 6.13 -7.73 2.82
N ASN A 164 6.27 -8.40 1.68
CA ASN A 164 5.42 -9.50 1.23
C ASN A 164 6.29 -10.59 0.58
N HIS A 165 5.67 -11.64 0.03
CA HIS A 165 6.32 -12.74 -0.70
C HIS A 165 6.08 -12.66 -2.22
N LEU A 166 5.94 -11.45 -2.78
CA LEU A 166 5.62 -11.25 -4.20
C LEU A 166 6.80 -11.67 -5.08
N VAL A 167 6.49 -12.27 -6.23
CA VAL A 167 7.46 -12.77 -7.22
C VAL A 167 7.21 -12.17 -8.61
N GLY A 168 8.05 -12.51 -9.59
CA GLY A 168 7.93 -11.99 -10.94
C GLY A 168 8.49 -10.58 -11.07
N ASN A 169 8.18 -9.91 -12.18
CA ASN A 169 8.69 -8.58 -12.50
C ASN A 169 7.69 -7.47 -12.14
N ILE A 170 8.14 -6.21 -12.26
CA ILE A 170 7.23 -5.06 -12.27
C ILE A 170 6.47 -5.07 -13.61
N PRO A 171 5.12 -5.11 -13.63
CA PRO A 171 4.35 -5.20 -14.86
C PRO A 171 4.57 -4.00 -15.80
N MET A 172 4.68 -4.26 -17.10
CA MET A 172 4.88 -3.21 -18.12
C MET A 172 3.69 -2.24 -18.19
N GLU A 173 2.51 -2.73 -17.84
CA GLU A 173 1.25 -1.99 -17.80
C GLU A 173 1.30 -0.83 -16.80
N PHE A 174 2.19 -0.86 -15.81
CA PHE A 174 2.37 0.25 -14.86
C PHE A 174 2.86 1.54 -15.53
N GLN A 175 3.29 1.49 -16.80
CA GLN A 175 3.54 2.68 -17.61
C GLN A 175 2.32 3.61 -17.71
N SER A 176 1.09 3.12 -17.51
CA SER A 176 -0.14 3.93 -17.56
C SER A 176 -0.41 4.72 -16.28
N LEU A 177 0.29 4.41 -15.18
CA LEU A 177 0.08 5.02 -13.85
C LEU A 177 0.75 6.40 -13.75
N SER A 178 0.38 7.32 -14.63
CA SER A 178 1.04 8.63 -14.77
C SER A 178 0.94 9.54 -13.54
N LYS A 179 0.00 9.26 -12.63
CA LYS A 179 -0.21 9.99 -11.36
C LYS A 179 0.54 9.39 -10.17
N LEU A 180 1.26 8.27 -10.38
CA LEU A 180 1.94 7.57 -9.31
C LEU A 180 3.08 8.43 -8.75
N GLN A 181 3.04 8.67 -7.45
CA GLN A 181 4.04 9.46 -6.72
C GLN A 181 4.90 8.60 -5.80
N LEU A 182 4.30 7.55 -5.23
CA LEU A 182 4.94 6.68 -4.25
C LEU A 182 4.83 5.23 -4.73
N LEU A 183 5.97 4.60 -4.97
CA LEU A 183 6.08 3.19 -5.32
C LEU A 183 7.00 2.48 -4.33
N PHE A 184 6.41 1.64 -3.47
CA PHE A 184 7.14 0.87 -2.48
C PHE A 184 6.93 -0.63 -2.72
N LEU A 185 8.02 -1.32 -3.03
CA LEU A 185 8.08 -2.74 -3.37
C LEU A 185 9.16 -3.47 -2.56
N TYR A 186 9.74 -2.81 -1.55
CA TYR A 186 10.89 -3.34 -0.82
C TYR A 186 10.56 -4.61 -0.02
N SER A 187 11.58 -5.40 0.30
CA SER A 187 11.46 -6.65 1.07
C SER A 187 10.42 -7.59 0.46
N ASN A 188 10.68 -8.00 -0.78
CA ASN A 188 9.89 -8.97 -1.54
C ASN A 188 10.84 -9.94 -2.29
N ASN A 189 10.27 -10.79 -3.13
CA ASN A 189 11.02 -11.75 -3.94
C ASN A 189 10.94 -11.43 -5.45
N LEU A 190 10.77 -10.15 -5.80
CA LEU A 190 10.63 -9.68 -7.19
C LEU A 190 11.94 -9.83 -7.96
N THR A 191 11.85 -10.14 -9.24
CA THR A 191 12.95 -10.41 -10.16
C THR A 191 12.83 -9.55 -11.42
N GLY A 192 13.75 -9.77 -12.39
CA GLY A 192 13.77 -9.04 -13.65
C GLY A 192 14.64 -7.79 -13.59
N GLU A 193 14.63 -7.04 -14.68
CA GLU A 193 15.29 -5.74 -14.76
C GLU A 193 14.37 -4.63 -14.22
N ILE A 194 14.98 -3.55 -13.72
CA ILE A 194 14.22 -2.32 -13.39
C ILE A 194 13.67 -1.73 -14.69
N PRO A 195 12.34 -1.61 -14.88
CA PRO A 195 11.81 -1.21 -16.17
C PRO A 195 12.14 0.24 -16.53
N ARG A 196 12.53 0.45 -17.79
CA ARG A 196 12.87 1.78 -18.33
C ARG A 196 11.69 2.77 -18.27
N PHE A 197 10.44 2.29 -18.28
CA PHE A 197 9.26 3.13 -18.22
C PHE A 197 9.10 3.86 -16.88
N LEU A 198 9.73 3.39 -15.79
CA LEU A 198 9.68 4.11 -14.51
C LEU A 198 10.22 5.53 -14.65
N GLY A 199 11.19 5.75 -15.55
CA GLY A 199 11.69 7.09 -15.89
C GLY A 199 10.71 7.99 -16.63
N ASN A 200 9.54 7.48 -17.06
CA ASN A 200 8.49 8.27 -17.71
C ASN A 200 7.35 8.66 -16.75
N LEU A 201 7.36 8.18 -15.51
CA LEU A 201 6.36 8.51 -14.49
C LEU A 201 6.78 9.81 -13.78
N SER A 202 6.61 10.95 -14.44
CA SER A 202 7.17 12.26 -14.03
C SER A 202 6.72 12.76 -12.64
N ASP A 203 5.61 12.22 -12.12
CA ASP A 203 5.09 12.55 -10.81
C ASP A 203 5.76 11.75 -9.67
N LEU A 204 6.59 10.74 -9.98
CA LEU A 204 7.26 9.94 -8.97
C LEU A 204 8.16 10.80 -8.06
N ARG A 205 7.90 10.65 -6.76
CA ARG A 205 8.63 11.31 -5.66
C ARG A 205 9.49 10.34 -4.88
N ARG A 206 9.03 9.10 -4.70
CA ARG A 206 9.76 8.07 -3.95
C ARG A 206 9.59 6.71 -4.61
N ILE A 207 10.71 6.04 -4.87
CA ILE A 207 10.75 4.67 -5.37
C ILE A 207 11.64 3.86 -4.43
N SER A 208 11.10 2.76 -3.92
CA SER A 208 11.87 1.80 -3.12
C SER A 208 11.58 0.39 -3.58
N ALA A 209 12.60 -0.32 -4.01
CA ALA A 209 12.58 -1.74 -4.33
C ALA A 209 13.79 -2.45 -3.70
N LEU A 210 14.20 -1.98 -2.53
CA LEU A 210 15.25 -2.56 -1.69
C LEU A 210 14.95 -4.04 -1.40
N GLU A 211 15.97 -4.84 -1.13
CA GLU A 211 15.79 -6.22 -0.64
C GLU A 211 14.87 -7.06 -1.55
N ASN A 212 15.29 -7.19 -2.82
CA ASN A 212 14.61 -7.98 -3.83
C ASN A 212 15.66 -8.77 -4.63
N LYS A 213 15.28 -9.33 -5.78
CA LYS A 213 16.15 -10.09 -6.68
C LYS A 213 16.25 -9.43 -8.07
N PHE A 214 16.07 -8.11 -8.16
CA PHE A 214 16.26 -7.37 -9.41
C PHE A 214 17.70 -7.49 -9.91
N TYR A 215 17.89 -7.57 -11.21
CA TYR A 215 19.20 -7.72 -11.86
C TYR A 215 19.34 -6.79 -13.06
N GLY A 216 20.53 -6.80 -13.66
CA GLY A 216 20.85 -5.93 -14.79
C GLY A 216 21.23 -4.52 -14.35
N ASN A 217 21.24 -3.60 -15.31
CA ASN A 217 21.69 -2.22 -15.09
C ASN A 217 20.54 -1.34 -14.61
N LEU A 218 20.86 -0.31 -13.81
CA LEU A 218 19.91 0.77 -13.55
C LEU A 218 19.62 1.55 -14.85
N PRO A 219 18.35 1.77 -15.22
CA PRO A 219 18.01 2.57 -16.38
C PRO A 219 18.46 4.02 -16.25
N ASP A 220 19.14 4.53 -17.28
CA ASP A 220 19.46 5.95 -17.45
C ASP A 220 18.21 6.85 -17.49
N THR A 221 17.07 6.29 -17.89
CA THR A 221 15.77 6.99 -17.88
C THR A 221 15.34 7.45 -16.50
N LEU A 222 15.83 6.85 -15.41
CA LEU A 222 15.51 7.30 -14.05
C LEU A 222 15.96 8.75 -13.78
N GLY A 223 17.01 9.22 -14.45
CA GLY A 223 17.46 10.62 -14.35
C GLY A 223 16.51 11.65 -14.97
N ARG A 224 15.41 11.22 -15.63
CA ARG A 224 14.33 12.11 -16.10
C ARG A 224 13.37 12.51 -14.97
N LEU A 225 13.40 11.84 -13.83
CA LEU A 225 12.47 12.04 -12.72
C LEU A 225 12.86 13.25 -11.87
N THR A 226 12.56 14.45 -12.35
CA THR A 226 12.96 15.72 -11.72
C THR A 226 12.34 15.95 -10.33
N ASN A 227 11.25 15.26 -10.00
CA ASN A 227 10.56 15.36 -8.71
C ASN A 227 10.98 14.27 -7.70
N LEU A 228 11.89 13.36 -8.08
CA LEU A 228 12.26 12.23 -7.24
C LEU A 228 13.16 12.67 -6.09
N THR A 229 12.72 12.37 -4.87
CA THR A 229 13.39 12.72 -3.60
C THR A 229 14.06 11.52 -2.95
N PHE A 230 13.55 10.31 -3.20
CA PHE A 230 14.08 9.07 -2.64
C PHE A 230 14.18 8.00 -3.73
N ILE A 231 15.35 7.37 -3.81
CA ILE A 231 15.60 6.19 -4.65
C ILE A 231 16.29 5.10 -3.82
N GLY A 232 15.68 3.92 -3.76
CA GLY A 232 16.19 2.76 -3.01
C GLY A 232 16.18 1.50 -3.85
N PHE A 233 17.36 0.99 -4.22
CA PHE A 233 17.54 -0.26 -4.97
C PHE A 233 18.65 -1.14 -4.41
N SER A 234 19.23 -0.81 -3.26
CA SER A 234 20.23 -1.65 -2.59
C SER A 234 19.66 -3.03 -2.20
N ALA A 235 20.55 -3.95 -1.83
CA ALA A 235 20.21 -5.35 -1.55
C ALA A 235 19.45 -6.04 -2.70
N ASN A 236 19.93 -5.83 -3.93
CA ASN A 236 19.51 -6.51 -5.15
C ASN A 236 20.74 -7.14 -5.86
N LYS A 237 20.53 -7.72 -7.05
CA LYS A 237 21.59 -8.27 -7.93
C LYS A 237 21.90 -7.33 -9.10
N LEU A 238 21.74 -6.02 -8.89
CA LEU A 238 22.00 -5.00 -9.91
C LEU A 238 23.48 -4.90 -10.21
N SER A 239 23.84 -4.77 -11.48
CA SER A 239 25.22 -4.69 -11.94
C SER A 239 25.42 -3.48 -12.86
N GLY A 240 26.61 -3.37 -13.46
CA GLY A 240 26.94 -2.27 -14.37
C GLY A 240 27.35 -0.99 -13.64
N THR A 241 27.19 0.14 -14.31
CA THR A 241 27.57 1.45 -13.76
C THR A 241 26.35 2.24 -13.33
N LEU A 242 26.51 3.07 -12.31
CA LEU A 242 25.47 4.01 -11.89
C LEU A 242 25.28 5.06 -13.00
N PRO A 243 24.06 5.23 -13.56
CA PRO A 243 23.83 6.20 -14.62
C PRO A 243 24.18 7.62 -14.18
N LEU A 244 24.97 8.33 -14.98
CA LEU A 244 25.39 9.71 -14.67
C LEU A 244 24.20 10.67 -14.51
N SER A 245 23.08 10.36 -15.14
CA SER A 245 21.84 11.12 -15.06
C SER A 245 21.27 11.21 -13.64
N ILE A 246 21.57 10.24 -12.77
CA ILE A 246 21.14 10.26 -11.36
C ILE A 246 21.83 11.38 -10.57
N PHE A 247 23.10 11.69 -10.87
CA PHE A 247 23.82 12.77 -10.19
C PHE A 247 23.30 14.16 -10.57
N ASN A 248 22.51 14.28 -11.64
CA ASN A 248 21.93 15.54 -12.09
C ASN A 248 20.51 15.79 -11.51
N MET A 249 20.03 14.90 -10.64
CA MET A 249 18.69 14.99 -10.05
C MET A 249 18.71 15.92 -8.83
N SER A 250 18.36 17.19 -9.02
CA SER A 250 18.44 18.23 -7.99
C SER A 250 17.48 18.04 -6.80
N ALA A 251 16.36 17.33 -6.99
CA ALA A 251 15.39 17.04 -5.93
C ALA A 251 15.78 15.84 -5.06
N LEU A 252 16.80 15.08 -5.44
CA LEU A 252 17.14 13.81 -4.80
C LEU A 252 17.89 14.05 -3.48
N THR A 253 17.24 13.72 -2.36
CA THR A 253 17.80 13.93 -1.02
C THR A 253 18.31 12.65 -0.37
N ASN A 254 17.77 11.50 -0.78
CA ASN A 254 18.06 10.21 -0.18
C ASN A 254 18.30 9.16 -1.27
N VAL A 255 19.49 8.57 -1.25
CA VAL A 255 19.96 7.60 -2.23
C VAL A 255 20.46 6.37 -1.51
N ASP A 256 19.83 5.23 -1.77
CA ASP A 256 20.24 3.93 -1.26
C ASP A 256 20.42 2.95 -2.43
N LEU A 257 21.61 2.96 -3.00
CA LEU A 257 21.96 2.18 -4.18
C LEU A 257 23.21 1.34 -3.88
N ARG A 258 23.16 0.06 -4.26
CA ARG A 258 24.31 -0.84 -4.23
C ARG A 258 24.29 -1.73 -5.46
N LEU A 259 25.38 -1.70 -6.22
CA LEU A 259 25.62 -2.57 -7.37
C LEU A 259 26.63 -3.66 -6.96
N ILE A 260 26.53 -4.84 -7.58
CA ILE A 260 27.44 -5.98 -7.40
C ILE A 260 28.42 -6.13 -8.58
#